data_AF-A0A5B2TFC0-F1
#
_entry.id   AF-A0A5B2TFC0-F1
#
_cell.length_a   1.000
_cell.length_b   1.000
_cell.length_c   1.000
_cell.angle_alpha   90.00
_cell.angle_beta   90.00
_cell.angle_gamma   90.00
#
_symmetry.space_group_name_H-M   'P 1'
#
loop_
_entity.id
_entity.type
_entity.pdbx_description
1 polymer ?
#
loop_
_entity_poly.entity_id
_entity_poly.type
_entity_poly.pdbx_seq_one_letter_code
_entity_poly.pdbx_strand_id
1 'polypeptide(L)'
;MTAGIESLLKEAIGLDAATIGSAAIARAVRARQAACRLDDPAAYAALARESPAELQELVDAVVVPETWFFRDRGALDAMVQILRSRAQGAGGRKLRLLSLPCSTGEEPYSMAMALLDAGYAPDHFIIDAIDVSSRSVALAQRAIYGRNAFRGADLHFRDRHFEAVEGGFRPVEAVRRSVRFSRGNMFDAGSLPGGLSQDVIFCRNLLIYFDRPTQGAALQVLHRLLLPGGFLFLGPSETALPPRQDFTWAKLPMAFAFCKAAGAAALPQAKAFPPPVPKPRPFRPVPAPAGVPQPLRPTEAPHPAEVERPIRRASLGEAQRLADEGHLPEAVLHCEAHIRENGPSADAFHLLGLLREAAGSRPEAIANHRKALYLDPHHQETLAHLALLLDQQGDRAGAKMLRDRLQRMARRSGS
;
A
#
# COMPACT_ATOMS: atom_id res chain seq x y z
N MET A 1 10.08 -11.79 28.06
CA MET A 1 10.87 -12.23 26.89
C MET A 1 10.44 -11.50 25.62
N THR A 2 9.16 -11.49 25.26
CA THR A 2 8.61 -10.69 24.15
C THR A 2 8.97 -9.20 24.27
N ALA A 3 8.85 -8.63 25.47
CA ALA A 3 9.23 -7.24 25.75
C ALA A 3 10.69 -6.88 25.37
N GLY A 4 11.64 -7.83 25.49
CA GLY A 4 13.03 -7.60 25.13
C GLY A 4 13.26 -7.58 23.62
N ILE A 5 12.52 -8.41 22.87
CA ILE A 5 12.51 -8.40 21.40
C ILE A 5 11.74 -7.17 20.88
N GLU A 6 10.63 -6.80 21.52
CA GLU A 6 9.87 -5.60 21.18
C GLU A 6 10.73 -4.34 21.33
N SER A 7 11.52 -4.22 22.42
CA SER A 7 12.51 -3.14 22.58
C SER A 7 13.57 -3.17 21.49
N LEU A 8 14.10 -4.36 21.17
CA LEU A 8 15.12 -4.50 20.13
C LEU A 8 14.59 -4.06 18.75
N LEU A 9 13.35 -4.43 18.39
CA LEU A 9 12.71 -3.99 17.15
C LEU A 9 12.41 -2.49 17.18
N LYS A 10 12.02 -1.95 18.33
CA LYS A 10 11.81 -0.52 18.52
C LYS A 10 13.09 0.27 18.27
N GLU A 11 14.20 -0.16 18.86
CA GLU A 11 15.52 0.45 18.70
C GLU A 11 16.04 0.29 17.26
N ALA A 12 15.86 -0.90 16.68
CA ALA A 12 16.41 -1.22 15.37
C ALA A 12 15.68 -0.51 14.22
N ILE A 13 14.35 -0.37 14.27
CA ILE A 13 13.53 0.08 13.14
C ILE A 13 12.41 1.06 13.51
N GLY A 14 12.34 1.51 14.76
CA GLY A 14 11.31 2.44 15.25
C GLY A 14 9.94 1.81 15.51
N LEU A 15 9.81 0.51 15.26
CA LEU A 15 8.54 -0.22 15.29
C LEU A 15 7.92 -0.24 16.68
N ASP A 16 6.64 0.11 16.77
CA ASP A 16 5.88 0.01 18.01
C ASP A 16 5.05 -1.29 18.09
N ALA A 17 5.30 -2.08 19.12
CA ALA A 17 4.65 -3.39 19.30
C ALA A 17 3.13 -3.30 19.48
N ALA A 18 2.62 -2.20 20.05
CA ALA A 18 1.19 -2.02 20.23
C ALA A 18 0.46 -1.76 18.89
N THR A 19 1.16 -1.22 17.89
CA THR A 19 0.59 -0.98 16.54
C THR A 19 0.53 -2.22 15.66
N ILE A 20 1.58 -3.06 15.66
CA ILE A 20 1.60 -4.33 14.90
C ILE A 20 0.84 -5.45 15.63
N GLY A 21 0.80 -5.38 16.96
CA GLY A 21 0.20 -6.37 17.84
C GLY A 21 1.21 -7.45 18.22
N SER A 22 1.36 -7.67 19.53
CA SER A 22 2.29 -8.65 20.11
C SER A 22 2.12 -10.07 19.57
N ALA A 23 0.93 -10.44 19.08
CA ALA A 23 0.70 -11.74 18.46
C ALA A 23 1.44 -11.94 17.13
N ALA A 24 1.57 -10.89 16.32
CA ALA A 24 2.32 -10.94 15.06
C ALA A 24 3.83 -11.04 15.33
N ILE A 25 4.34 -10.25 16.28
CA ILE A 25 5.74 -10.31 16.73
C ILE A 25 6.05 -11.69 17.30
N ALA A 26 5.21 -12.22 18.19
CA ALA A 26 5.42 -13.55 18.77
C ALA A 26 5.43 -14.66 17.71
N ARG A 27 4.64 -14.53 16.64
CA ARG A 27 4.64 -15.47 15.51
C ARG A 27 5.95 -15.40 14.72
N ALA A 28 6.42 -14.19 14.42
CA ALA A 28 7.70 -13.98 13.74
C ALA A 28 8.87 -14.55 14.57
N VAL A 29 8.90 -14.27 15.88
CA VAL A 29 9.89 -14.82 16.81
C VAL A 29 9.88 -16.35 16.79
N ARG A 30 8.71 -17.00 16.92
CA ARG A 30 8.62 -18.46 16.86
C ARG A 30 9.12 -19.04 15.54
N ALA A 31 8.80 -18.40 14.41
CA ALA A 31 9.28 -18.82 13.10
C ALA A 31 10.81 -18.74 13.00
N ARG A 32 11.41 -17.67 13.54
CA ARG A 32 12.86 -17.50 13.59
C ARG A 32 13.55 -18.46 14.55
N GLN A 33 13.00 -18.66 15.74
CA GLN A 33 13.47 -19.67 16.69
C GLN A 33 13.59 -21.05 16.05
N ALA A 34 12.54 -21.47 15.34
CA ALA A 34 12.53 -22.74 14.61
C ALA A 34 13.60 -22.77 13.49
N ALA A 35 13.76 -21.68 12.73
CA ALA A 35 14.77 -21.58 11.69
C ALA A 35 16.21 -21.66 12.24
N CYS A 36 16.46 -21.08 13.42
CA CYS A 36 17.74 -21.13 14.12
C CYS A 36 17.94 -22.43 14.93
N ARG A 37 16.93 -23.30 15.02
CA ARG A 37 16.91 -24.50 15.88
C ARG A 37 17.18 -24.18 17.36
N LEU A 38 16.57 -23.09 17.85
CA LEU A 38 16.67 -22.64 19.23
C LEU A 38 15.31 -22.77 19.93
N ASP A 39 15.19 -23.74 20.83
CA ASP A 39 13.96 -23.96 21.59
C ASP A 39 13.83 -23.00 22.78
N ASP A 40 14.95 -22.49 23.31
CA ASP A 40 14.97 -21.50 24.38
C ASP A 40 14.78 -20.06 23.83
N PRO A 41 13.70 -19.36 24.21
CA PRO A 41 13.48 -17.98 23.78
C PRO A 41 14.49 -16.99 24.34
N ALA A 42 15.14 -17.27 25.47
CA ALA A 42 16.20 -16.41 26.00
C ALA A 42 17.46 -16.50 25.13
N ALA A 43 17.87 -17.73 24.76
CA ALA A 43 18.95 -17.95 23.79
C ALA A 43 18.69 -17.26 22.44
N TYR A 44 17.46 -17.33 21.92
CA TYR A 44 17.10 -16.61 20.69
C TYR A 44 17.21 -15.09 20.85
N ALA A 45 16.73 -14.53 21.96
CA ALA A 45 16.81 -13.10 22.21
C ALA A 45 18.26 -12.60 22.36
N ALA A 46 19.17 -13.41 22.89
CA ALA A 46 20.60 -13.13 22.89
C ALA A 46 21.17 -13.13 21.48
N LEU A 47 20.89 -14.17 20.69
CA LEU A 47 21.33 -14.28 19.29
C LEU A 47 20.85 -13.08 18.44
N ALA A 48 19.58 -12.72 18.54
CA ALA A 48 19.01 -11.59 17.80
C ALA A 48 19.67 -10.26 18.18
N ARG A 49 20.17 -10.10 19.41
CA ARG A 49 20.87 -8.89 19.86
C ARG A 49 22.33 -8.86 19.38
N GLU A 50 23.00 -9.99 19.37
CA GLU A 50 24.44 -10.10 19.07
C GLU A 50 24.74 -10.27 17.58
N SER A 51 23.78 -10.79 16.81
CA SER A 51 23.92 -11.05 15.38
C SER A 51 23.11 -10.06 14.54
N PRO A 52 23.76 -9.09 13.86
CA PRO A 52 23.08 -8.20 12.92
C PRO A 52 22.35 -8.93 11.80
N ALA A 53 22.85 -10.10 11.40
CA ALA A 53 22.22 -10.95 10.39
C ALA A 53 20.90 -11.54 10.90
N GLU A 54 20.86 -12.05 12.12
CA GLU A 54 19.62 -12.59 12.70
C GLU A 54 18.62 -11.48 13.02
N LEU A 55 19.09 -10.32 13.49
CA LEU A 55 18.23 -9.16 13.67
C LEU A 55 17.53 -8.76 12.36
N GLN A 56 18.27 -8.74 11.25
CA GLN A 56 17.70 -8.45 9.94
C GLN A 56 16.65 -9.48 9.53
N GLU A 57 16.91 -10.77 9.76
CA GLU A 57 15.95 -11.83 9.46
C GLU A 57 14.69 -11.74 10.32
N LEU A 58 14.81 -11.31 11.58
CA LEU A 58 13.68 -11.02 12.45
C LEU A 58 12.89 -9.80 11.97
N VAL A 59 13.56 -8.72 11.57
CA VAL A 59 12.92 -7.55 10.95
C VAL A 59 12.13 -7.98 9.71
N ASP A 60 12.74 -8.76 8.82
CA ASP A 60 12.09 -9.27 7.60
C ASP A 60 10.90 -10.20 7.89
N ALA A 61 10.85 -10.83 9.06
CA ALA A 61 9.73 -11.67 9.48
C ALA A 61 8.57 -10.87 10.12
N VAL A 62 8.84 -9.68 10.64
CA VAL A 62 7.84 -8.82 11.30
C VAL A 62 7.24 -7.79 10.33
N VAL A 63 8.02 -7.30 9.38
CA VAL A 63 7.56 -6.34 8.37
C VAL A 63 6.49 -7.00 7.48
N VAL A 64 5.40 -6.28 7.22
CA VAL A 64 4.28 -6.74 6.38
C VAL A 64 4.41 -6.13 4.98
N PRO A 65 4.83 -6.88 3.95
CA PRO A 65 5.05 -6.34 2.60
C PRO A 65 3.74 -6.34 1.80
N GLU A 66 2.72 -5.63 2.26
CA GLU A 66 1.51 -5.46 1.44
C GLU A 66 1.63 -4.23 0.55
N THR A 67 1.78 -4.45 -0.75
CA THR A 67 1.82 -3.41 -1.78
C THR A 67 1.32 -3.96 -3.12
N TRP A 68 0.96 -3.07 -4.05
CA TRP A 68 0.55 -3.40 -5.41
C TRP A 68 0.67 -2.17 -6.32
N PHE A 69 0.72 -2.38 -7.62
CA PHE A 69 0.86 -1.30 -8.59
C PHE A 69 -0.35 -0.37 -8.57
N PHE A 70 -0.11 0.95 -8.68
CA PHE A 70 -1.13 2.00 -8.72
C PHE A 70 -2.11 1.96 -7.55
N ARG A 71 -1.63 1.55 -6.37
CA ARG A 71 -2.36 1.50 -5.10
C ARG A 71 -3.17 2.75 -4.77
N ASP A 72 -2.66 3.92 -5.17
CA ASP A 72 -3.39 5.18 -5.10
C ASP A 72 -3.08 6.02 -6.33
N ARG A 73 -3.92 5.84 -7.35
CA ARG A 73 -3.82 6.57 -8.62
C ARG A 73 -3.94 8.08 -8.42
N GLY A 74 -4.78 8.52 -7.46
CA GLY A 74 -4.99 9.94 -7.17
C GLY A 74 -3.72 10.62 -6.68
N ALA A 75 -2.96 9.96 -5.81
CA ALA A 75 -1.65 10.44 -5.37
C ALA A 75 -0.65 10.57 -6.53
N LEU A 76 -0.60 9.60 -7.44
CA LEU A 76 0.28 9.61 -8.61
C LEU A 76 -0.09 10.71 -9.61
N ASP A 77 -1.39 10.89 -9.88
CA ASP A 77 -1.89 11.96 -10.75
C ASP A 77 -1.54 13.35 -10.17
N ALA A 78 -1.72 13.53 -8.86
CA ALA A 78 -1.37 14.76 -8.16
C ALA A 78 0.13 15.04 -8.17
N MET A 79 0.97 14.00 -8.00
CA MET A 79 2.42 14.10 -8.13
C MET A 79 2.81 14.63 -9.53
N VAL A 80 2.25 14.05 -10.59
CA VAL A 80 2.49 14.51 -11.97
C VAL A 80 2.06 15.97 -12.15
N GLN A 81 0.90 16.35 -11.62
CA GLN A 81 0.41 17.73 -11.71
C GLN A 81 1.35 18.73 -11.01
N ILE A 82 1.81 18.40 -9.81
CA ILE A 82 2.79 19.20 -9.05
C ILE A 82 4.10 19.35 -9.81
N LEU A 83 4.63 18.26 -10.35
CA LEU A 83 5.92 18.28 -11.02
C LEU A 83 5.87 19.03 -12.36
N ARG A 84 4.72 19.02 -13.04
CA ARG A 84 4.51 19.82 -14.27
C ARG A 84 4.58 21.32 -13.99
N SER A 85 3.93 21.79 -12.92
CA SER A 85 3.97 23.21 -12.56
C SER A 85 5.37 23.67 -12.13
N ARG A 86 6.16 22.77 -11.51
CA ARG A 86 7.54 23.05 -11.09
C ARG A 86 8.56 22.98 -12.23
N ALA A 87 8.38 22.07 -13.18
CA ALA A 87 9.31 21.91 -14.31
C ALA A 87 9.41 23.18 -15.17
N GLN A 88 8.35 23.99 -15.23
CA GLN A 88 8.33 25.28 -15.94
C GLN A 88 9.29 26.33 -15.34
N GLY A 89 9.76 26.16 -14.10
CA GLY A 89 10.73 27.04 -13.44
C GLY A 89 12.07 26.40 -13.07
N ALA A 90 12.27 25.11 -13.35
CA ALA A 90 13.39 24.32 -12.80
C ALA A 90 14.66 24.28 -13.66
N GLY A 91 14.72 25.03 -14.77
CA GLY A 91 15.94 25.21 -15.56
C GLY A 91 16.60 23.92 -16.07
N GLY A 92 15.83 22.85 -16.30
CA GLY A 92 16.35 21.56 -16.78
C GLY A 92 17.00 20.68 -15.69
N ARG A 93 16.86 21.01 -14.40
CA ARG A 93 17.33 20.13 -13.31
C ARG A 93 16.58 18.78 -13.33
N LYS A 94 17.33 17.70 -13.09
CA LYS A 94 16.78 16.37 -12.84
C LYS A 94 15.92 16.34 -11.57
N LEU A 95 14.67 15.91 -11.70
CA LEU A 95 13.73 15.75 -10.60
C LEU A 95 14.17 14.60 -9.68
N ARG A 96 14.07 14.80 -8.38
CA ARG A 96 14.46 13.80 -7.37
C ARG A 96 13.27 13.42 -6.52
N LEU A 97 12.94 12.14 -6.54
CA LEU A 97 11.82 11.59 -5.80
C LEU A 97 12.30 10.50 -4.86
N LEU A 98 11.59 10.31 -3.75
CA LEU A 98 11.87 9.24 -2.79
C LEU A 98 10.58 8.44 -2.51
N SER A 99 10.66 7.11 -2.56
CA SER A 99 9.66 6.21 -1.98
C SER A 99 10.27 5.52 -0.75
N LEU A 100 9.66 5.74 0.42
CA LEU A 100 10.15 5.29 1.72
C LEU A 100 8.96 5.02 2.66
N PRO A 101 8.57 3.77 2.90
CA PRO A 101 9.22 2.53 2.50
C PRO A 101 8.78 2.11 1.08
N CYS A 102 9.64 1.42 0.35
CA CYS A 102 9.33 1.00 -1.02
C CYS A 102 8.79 -0.44 -1.16
N SER A 103 8.85 -1.25 -0.10
CA SER A 103 8.46 -2.66 -0.07
C SER A 103 9.03 -3.43 -1.28
N THR A 104 8.21 -4.23 -1.97
CA THR A 104 8.61 -5.01 -3.14
C THR A 104 8.67 -4.21 -4.45
N GLY A 105 8.63 -2.87 -4.39
CA GLY A 105 8.96 -1.97 -5.50
C GLY A 105 7.80 -1.48 -6.36
N GLU A 106 6.56 -1.91 -6.09
CA GLU A 106 5.40 -1.51 -6.87
C GLU A 106 5.13 0.00 -6.82
N GLU A 107 5.31 0.65 -5.66
CA GLU A 107 5.12 2.10 -5.51
C GLU A 107 6.11 2.93 -6.35
N PRO A 108 7.44 2.79 -6.22
CA PRO A 108 8.38 3.57 -7.00
C PRO A 108 8.30 3.27 -8.50
N TYR A 109 7.98 2.03 -8.90
CA TYR A 109 7.74 1.73 -10.30
C TYR A 109 6.46 2.37 -10.82
N SER A 110 5.37 2.42 -10.04
CA SER A 110 4.17 3.19 -10.41
C SER A 110 4.45 4.69 -10.53
N MET A 111 5.31 5.26 -9.67
CA MET A 111 5.77 6.64 -9.80
C MET A 111 6.50 6.86 -11.12
N ALA A 112 7.43 5.97 -11.48
CA ALA A 112 8.16 6.05 -12.75
C ALA A 112 7.22 5.95 -13.95
N MET A 113 6.31 4.96 -13.96
CA MET A 113 5.33 4.78 -15.05
C MET A 113 4.43 6.01 -15.21
N ALA A 114 3.96 6.61 -14.12
CA ALA A 114 3.13 7.81 -14.15
C ALA A 114 3.88 9.02 -14.76
N LEU A 115 5.18 9.17 -14.46
CA LEU A 115 6.02 10.22 -15.06
C LEU A 115 6.29 9.97 -16.55
N LEU A 116 6.56 8.72 -16.94
CA LEU A 116 6.75 8.36 -18.34
C LEU A 116 5.45 8.59 -19.15
N ASP A 117 4.31 8.14 -18.64
CA ASP A 117 2.99 8.39 -19.24
C ASP A 117 2.67 9.89 -19.34
N ALA A 118 3.23 10.70 -18.43
CA ALA A 118 3.09 12.14 -18.44
C ALA A 118 4.02 12.87 -19.43
N GLY A 119 4.91 12.15 -20.11
CA GLY A 119 5.83 12.66 -21.13
C GLY A 119 7.22 13.06 -20.62
N TYR A 120 7.58 12.71 -19.38
CA TYR A 120 8.93 12.94 -18.88
C TYR A 120 9.91 11.92 -19.49
N ALA A 121 11.07 12.39 -19.95
CA ALA A 121 12.15 11.50 -20.38
C ALA A 121 12.73 10.74 -19.15
N PRO A 122 13.12 9.45 -19.29
CA PRO A 122 13.61 8.63 -18.16
C PRO A 122 14.81 9.23 -17.41
N ASP A 123 15.61 10.04 -18.09
CA ASP A 123 16.81 10.71 -17.58
C ASP A 123 16.52 12.05 -16.88
N HIS A 124 15.31 12.60 -17.04
CA HIS A 124 14.87 13.85 -16.40
C HIS A 124 14.43 13.66 -14.94
N PHE A 125 14.32 12.43 -14.45
CA PHE A 125 13.99 12.15 -13.06
C PHE A 125 14.74 10.93 -12.52
N ILE A 126 14.84 10.85 -11.20
CA ILE A 126 15.32 9.66 -10.49
C ILE A 126 14.49 9.45 -9.25
N ILE A 127 14.11 8.19 -9.01
CA ILE A 127 13.37 7.77 -7.84
C ILE A 127 14.30 6.92 -6.99
N ASP A 128 14.70 7.43 -5.84
CA ASP A 128 15.34 6.62 -4.81
C ASP A 128 14.25 5.86 -4.04
N ALA A 129 14.45 4.56 -3.83
CA ALA A 129 13.47 3.66 -3.24
C ALA A 129 14.14 2.88 -2.11
N ILE A 130 13.69 3.12 -0.89
CA ILE A 130 14.36 2.64 0.32
C ILE A 130 13.42 1.80 1.15
N ASP A 131 13.90 0.67 1.63
CA ASP A 131 13.18 -0.17 2.60
C ASP A 131 14.17 -0.79 3.59
N VAL A 132 13.68 -1.10 4.80
CA VAL A 132 14.47 -1.78 5.82
C VAL A 132 14.54 -3.30 5.57
N SER A 133 13.57 -3.83 4.83
CA SER A 133 13.49 -5.25 4.49
C SER A 133 14.46 -5.61 3.37
N SER A 134 15.48 -6.41 3.71
CA SER A 134 16.46 -6.88 2.73
C SER A 134 15.82 -7.75 1.64
N ARG A 135 14.83 -8.56 2.05
CA ARG A 135 14.06 -9.43 1.15
C ARG A 135 13.19 -8.64 0.18
N SER A 136 12.50 -7.61 0.67
CA SER A 136 11.63 -6.78 -0.16
C SER A 136 12.43 -6.00 -1.20
N VAL A 137 13.57 -5.42 -0.80
CA VAL A 137 14.49 -4.73 -1.72
C VAL A 137 15.02 -5.68 -2.80
N ALA A 138 15.41 -6.90 -2.44
CA ALA A 138 15.89 -7.89 -3.41
C ALA A 138 14.81 -8.27 -4.43
N LEU A 139 13.55 -8.43 -3.99
CA LEU A 139 12.41 -8.68 -4.88
C LEU A 139 12.14 -7.48 -5.81
N ALA A 140 12.22 -6.26 -5.28
CA ALA A 140 12.06 -5.03 -6.05
C ALA A 140 13.11 -4.86 -7.14
N GLN A 141 14.38 -5.17 -6.83
CA GLN A 141 15.49 -5.17 -7.77
C GLN A 141 15.35 -6.25 -8.85
N ARG A 142 14.86 -7.44 -8.48
CA ARG A 142 14.57 -8.52 -9.44
C ARG A 142 13.45 -8.12 -10.42
N ALA A 143 12.50 -7.33 -9.94
CA ALA A 143 11.44 -6.72 -10.74
C ALA A 143 10.61 -7.74 -11.55
N ILE A 144 10.28 -8.89 -10.96
CA ILE A 144 9.37 -9.89 -11.57
C ILE A 144 8.14 -10.01 -10.68
N TYR A 145 6.99 -9.68 -11.24
CA TYR A 145 5.73 -9.55 -10.52
C TYR A 145 4.69 -10.55 -11.01
N GLY A 146 4.13 -11.30 -10.07
CA GLY A 146 3.01 -12.21 -10.31
C GLY A 146 1.66 -11.48 -10.31
N ARG A 147 0.58 -12.24 -10.49
CA ARG A 147 -0.79 -11.71 -10.55
C ARG A 147 -1.18 -10.84 -9.36
N ASN A 148 -0.72 -11.17 -8.15
CA ASN A 148 -1.12 -10.49 -6.92
C ASN A 148 -0.63 -9.02 -6.82
N ALA A 149 0.39 -8.65 -7.59
CA ALA A 149 0.89 -7.28 -7.68
C ALA A 149 -0.03 -6.37 -8.52
N PHE A 150 -0.97 -6.96 -9.27
CA PHE A 150 -1.91 -6.28 -10.14
C PHE A 150 -3.31 -6.42 -9.56
N ARG A 151 -3.84 -5.33 -8.99
CA ARG A 151 -5.18 -5.30 -8.38
C ARG A 151 -6.06 -4.28 -9.10
N GLY A 152 -7.37 -4.52 -9.07
CA GLY A 152 -8.37 -3.66 -9.71
C GLY A 152 -8.57 -3.93 -11.20
N ALA A 153 -9.52 -3.21 -11.80
CA ALA A 153 -9.93 -3.41 -13.19
C ALA A 153 -9.05 -2.67 -14.21
N ASP A 154 -8.39 -1.56 -13.81
CA ASP A 154 -7.56 -0.77 -14.72
C ASP A 154 -6.13 -1.31 -14.78
N LEU A 155 -5.90 -2.29 -15.66
CA LEU A 155 -4.60 -2.90 -15.89
C LEU A 155 -3.94 -2.44 -17.19
N HIS A 156 -4.46 -1.40 -17.85
CA HIS A 156 -3.92 -0.92 -19.14
C HIS A 156 -2.49 -0.41 -19.04
N PHE A 157 -2.04 0.00 -17.85
CA PHE A 157 -0.64 0.37 -17.61
C PHE A 157 0.30 -0.82 -17.81
N ARG A 158 -0.17 -2.05 -17.55
CA ARG A 158 0.63 -3.27 -17.68
C ARG A 158 1.06 -3.47 -19.13
N ASP A 159 0.11 -3.30 -20.05
CA ASP A 159 0.35 -3.52 -21.48
C ASP A 159 1.33 -2.48 -22.08
N ARG A 160 1.47 -1.31 -21.45
CA ARG A 160 2.42 -0.26 -21.86
C ARG A 160 3.81 -0.41 -21.21
N HIS A 161 3.83 -0.81 -19.94
CA HIS A 161 5.02 -0.68 -19.10
C HIS A 161 5.63 -2.01 -18.65
N PHE A 162 5.10 -3.14 -19.10
CA PHE A 162 5.63 -4.46 -18.75
C PHE A 162 5.86 -5.34 -19.97
N GLU A 163 6.84 -6.22 -19.82
CA GLU A 163 7.10 -7.36 -20.68
C GLU A 163 6.74 -8.66 -19.94
N ALA A 164 6.15 -9.61 -20.65
CA ALA A 164 5.92 -10.96 -20.12
C ALA A 164 7.24 -11.71 -20.07
N VAL A 165 7.54 -12.34 -18.93
CA VAL A 165 8.76 -13.12 -18.71
C VAL A 165 8.40 -14.41 -17.99
N GLU A 166 9.35 -15.35 -17.93
CA GLU A 166 9.19 -16.53 -17.09
C GLU A 166 8.94 -16.11 -15.63
N GLY A 167 7.86 -16.63 -15.03
CA GLY A 167 7.49 -16.33 -13.65
C GLY A 167 6.62 -15.07 -13.45
N GLY A 168 6.30 -14.29 -14.49
CA GLY A 168 5.34 -13.18 -14.37
C GLY A 168 5.56 -12.05 -15.36
N PHE A 169 5.50 -10.82 -14.85
CA PHE A 169 5.64 -9.59 -15.63
C PHE A 169 6.82 -8.78 -15.08
N ARG A 170 7.63 -8.22 -15.98
CA ARG A 170 8.75 -7.36 -15.62
C ARG A 170 8.52 -5.94 -16.16
N PRO A 171 8.75 -4.87 -15.36
CA PRO A 171 8.70 -3.52 -15.89
C PRO A 171 9.73 -3.32 -17.01
N VAL A 172 9.35 -2.60 -18.05
CA VAL A 172 10.25 -2.30 -19.18
C VAL A 172 11.49 -1.54 -18.71
N GLU A 173 12.57 -1.63 -19.49
CA GLU A 173 13.87 -1.08 -19.10
C GLU A 173 13.83 0.42 -18.75
N ALA A 174 13.04 1.22 -19.49
CA ALA A 174 12.88 2.64 -19.21
C ALA A 174 12.36 2.91 -17.79
N VAL A 175 11.41 2.10 -17.32
CA VAL A 175 10.87 2.18 -15.94
C VAL A 175 11.94 1.76 -14.95
N ARG A 176 12.64 0.64 -15.21
CA ARG A 176 13.65 0.09 -14.29
C ARG A 176 14.84 1.04 -14.08
N ARG A 177 15.32 1.69 -15.14
CA ARG A 177 16.46 2.62 -15.07
C ARG A 177 16.15 3.91 -14.31
N SER A 178 14.88 4.25 -14.14
CA SER A 178 14.46 5.45 -13.40
C SER A 178 14.39 5.25 -11.88
N VAL A 179 14.54 4.02 -11.38
CA VAL A 179 14.42 3.70 -9.95
C VAL A 179 15.72 3.10 -9.42
N ARG A 180 16.18 3.58 -8.26
CA ARG A 180 17.33 3.04 -7.53
C ARG A 180 16.88 2.48 -6.19
N PHE A 181 17.08 1.18 -5.99
CA PHE A 181 16.72 0.51 -4.75
C PHE A 181 17.92 0.38 -3.82
N SER A 182 17.74 0.69 -2.55
CA SER A 182 18.74 0.45 -1.51
C SER A 182 18.09 0.02 -0.20
N ARG A 183 18.74 -0.88 0.54
CA ARG A 183 18.36 -1.16 1.91
C ARG A 183 18.74 0.03 2.78
N GLY A 184 17.83 0.49 3.63
CA GLY A 184 18.11 1.59 4.54
C GLY A 184 17.06 1.75 5.62
N ASN A 185 17.48 2.33 6.75
CA ASN A 185 16.58 2.75 7.81
C ASN A 185 16.45 4.28 7.79
N MET A 186 15.22 4.79 7.90
CA MET A 186 14.97 6.24 7.93
C MET A 186 15.59 6.96 9.13
N PHE A 187 15.83 6.25 10.23
CA PHE A 187 16.48 6.80 11.42
C PHE A 187 18.01 6.73 11.37
N ASP A 188 18.57 6.05 10.35
CA ASP A 188 19.98 6.05 10.05
C ASP A 188 20.29 7.05 8.92
N ALA A 189 20.94 8.16 9.28
CA ALA A 189 21.28 9.21 8.32
C ALA A 189 22.22 8.73 7.20
N GLY A 190 23.06 7.71 7.46
CA GLY A 190 23.97 7.14 6.45
C GLY A 190 23.26 6.29 5.41
N SER A 191 22.06 5.79 5.74
CA SER A 191 21.23 4.95 4.88
C SER A 191 20.32 5.74 3.92
N LEU A 192 20.22 7.06 4.08
CA LEU A 192 19.38 7.93 3.27
C LEU A 192 20.20 8.67 2.20
N PRO A 193 19.58 9.19 1.12
CA PRO A 193 20.31 9.91 0.08
C PRO A 193 20.96 11.19 0.66
N GLY A 194 22.26 11.12 0.98
CA GLY A 194 23.00 12.23 1.57
C GLY A 194 23.09 13.44 0.64
N GLY A 195 22.86 14.64 1.18
CA GLY A 195 23.08 15.92 0.48
C GLY A 195 22.11 16.24 -0.68
N LEU A 196 21.08 15.42 -0.91
CA LEU A 196 20.18 15.55 -2.05
C LEU A 196 18.74 15.79 -1.58
N SER A 197 18.33 17.06 -1.60
CA SER A 197 16.97 17.47 -1.28
C SER A 197 15.96 16.98 -2.33
N GLN A 198 14.88 16.37 -1.88
CA GLN A 198 13.85 15.71 -2.69
C GLN A 198 12.76 16.70 -3.11
N ASP A 199 12.29 16.58 -4.36
CA ASP A 199 11.11 17.29 -4.85
C ASP A 199 9.83 16.73 -4.27
N VAL A 200 9.76 15.40 -4.22
CA VAL A 200 8.60 14.63 -3.78
C VAL A 200 9.08 13.45 -2.93
N ILE A 201 8.42 13.22 -1.80
CA ILE A 201 8.58 12.00 -1.01
C ILE A 201 7.22 11.31 -0.89
N PHE A 202 7.15 10.03 -1.21
CA PHE A 202 6.06 9.14 -0.84
C PHE A 202 6.48 8.38 0.41
N CYS A 203 5.74 8.60 1.51
CA CYS A 203 5.91 7.90 2.78
C CYS A 203 4.53 7.42 3.25
N ARG A 204 4.08 6.32 2.66
CA ARG A 204 2.70 5.84 2.78
C ARG A 204 2.67 4.51 3.51
N ASN A 205 1.70 4.37 4.42
CA ASN A 205 1.45 3.14 5.18
C ASN A 205 2.66 2.68 6.02
N LEU A 206 3.46 3.60 6.55
CA LEU A 206 4.61 3.32 7.41
C LEU A 206 4.43 3.90 8.81
N LEU A 207 4.04 5.16 8.90
CA LEU A 207 3.96 5.90 10.17
C LEU A 207 2.90 5.31 11.11
N ILE A 208 1.95 4.54 10.55
CA ILE A 208 0.97 3.76 11.32
C ILE A 208 1.61 2.71 12.23
N TYR A 209 2.85 2.30 11.98
CA TYR A 209 3.58 1.32 12.77
C TYR A 209 4.47 1.93 13.87
N PHE A 210 4.43 3.25 14.02
CA PHE A 210 5.24 4.01 14.95
C PHE A 210 4.38 4.61 16.07
N ASP A 211 4.94 4.72 17.27
CA ASP A 211 4.35 5.50 18.36
C ASP A 211 4.46 7.02 18.10
N ARG A 212 3.79 7.83 18.92
CA ARG A 212 3.76 9.30 18.74
C ARG A 212 5.16 9.94 18.71
N PRO A 213 6.09 9.62 19.63
CA PRO A 213 7.45 10.16 19.56
C PRO A 213 8.17 9.79 18.26
N THR A 214 8.07 8.53 17.83
CA THR A 214 8.76 8.04 16.63
C THR A 214 8.14 8.59 15.35
N GLN A 215 6.82 8.77 15.30
CA GLN A 215 6.15 9.50 14.22
C GLN A 215 6.68 10.94 14.09
N GLY A 216 6.86 11.64 15.22
CA GLY A 216 7.44 12.98 15.23
C GLY A 216 8.87 13.01 14.69
N ALA A 217 9.72 12.09 15.15
CA ALA A 217 11.09 11.96 14.65
C ALA A 217 11.13 11.62 13.15
N ALA A 218 10.27 10.71 12.69
CA ALA A 218 10.13 10.33 11.29
C ALA A 218 9.73 11.53 10.41
N LEU A 219 8.75 12.33 10.85
CA LEU A 219 8.33 13.53 10.14
C LEU A 219 9.45 14.59 10.08
N GLN A 220 10.27 14.72 11.11
CA GLN A 220 11.44 15.60 11.07
C GLN A 220 12.49 15.13 10.06
N VAL A 221 12.73 13.81 9.95
CA VAL A 221 13.60 13.24 8.91
C VAL A 221 13.05 13.60 7.53
N LEU A 222 11.78 13.29 7.26
CA LEU A 222 11.12 13.56 5.98
C LEU A 222 11.14 15.06 5.64
N HIS A 223 10.91 15.92 6.64
CA HIS A 223 11.02 17.36 6.49
C HIS A 223 12.43 17.78 6.07
N ARG A 224 13.50 17.25 6.70
CA ARG A 224 14.89 17.57 6.32
C ARG A 224 15.23 17.12 4.90
N LEU A 225 14.71 15.97 4.47
CA LEU A 225 14.94 15.44 3.13
C LEU A 225 14.24 16.24 2.03
N LEU A 226 13.14 16.93 2.31
CA LEU A 226 12.42 17.73 1.31
C LEU A 226 13.09 19.07 1.00
N LEU A 227 13.10 19.44 -0.28
CA LEU A 227 13.32 20.82 -0.70
C LEU A 227 12.29 21.77 -0.08
N PRO A 228 12.62 23.05 0.14
CA PRO A 228 11.60 24.08 0.35
C PRO A 228 10.53 24.02 -0.75
N GLY A 229 9.26 24.00 -0.35
CA GLY A 229 8.12 23.82 -1.25
C GLY A 229 7.95 22.39 -1.81
N GLY A 230 8.81 21.44 -1.45
CA GLY A 230 8.69 20.03 -1.83
C GLY A 230 7.45 19.37 -1.20
N PHE A 231 7.04 18.25 -1.76
CA PHE A 231 5.77 17.61 -1.40
C PHE A 231 5.96 16.25 -0.73
N LEU A 232 5.30 16.05 0.41
CA LEU A 232 5.17 14.79 1.11
C LEU A 232 3.81 14.18 0.83
N PHE A 233 3.77 12.94 0.36
CA PHE A 233 2.56 12.15 0.20
C PHE A 233 2.48 11.09 1.28
N LEU A 234 1.35 11.05 1.99
CA LEU A 234 1.09 10.12 3.08
C LEU A 234 -0.08 9.19 2.74
N GLY A 235 -0.24 8.11 3.51
CA GLY A 235 -1.42 7.26 3.46
C GLY A 235 -2.63 7.94 4.13
N PRO A 236 -3.86 7.46 3.85
CA PRO A 236 -5.10 8.04 4.38
C PRO A 236 -5.12 8.12 5.92
N SER A 237 -4.52 7.15 6.60
CA SER A 237 -4.51 7.05 8.07
C SER A 237 -3.44 7.92 8.74
N GLU A 238 -2.58 8.57 7.96
CA GLU A 238 -1.37 9.26 8.43
C GLU A 238 -1.50 10.79 8.32
N THR A 239 -2.59 11.28 7.74
CA THR A 239 -2.75 12.70 7.38
C THR A 239 -2.95 13.66 8.55
N ALA A 240 -3.27 13.12 9.73
CA ALA A 240 -3.39 13.91 10.96
C ALA A 240 -2.04 14.10 11.66
N LEU A 241 -0.97 13.45 11.18
CA LEU A 241 0.33 13.44 11.83
C LEU A 241 1.18 14.70 11.57
N PRO A 242 1.28 15.23 10.34
CA PRO A 242 2.19 16.34 10.07
C PRO A 242 1.84 17.60 10.88
N PRO A 243 2.80 18.20 11.60
CA PRO A 243 2.58 19.44 12.30
C PRO A 243 2.38 20.58 11.29
N ARG A 244 1.32 21.39 11.49
CA ARG A 244 0.89 22.43 10.54
C ARG A 244 1.92 23.53 10.31
N GLN A 245 2.82 23.74 11.26
CA GLN A 245 3.90 24.73 11.17
C GLN A 245 4.98 24.34 10.14
N ASP A 246 5.20 23.04 9.95
CA ASP A 246 6.24 22.52 9.04
C ASP A 246 5.64 22.13 7.68
N PHE A 247 4.37 21.69 7.69
CA PHE A 247 3.66 21.15 6.54
C PHE A 247 2.29 21.80 6.33
N THR A 248 2.06 22.30 5.12
CA THR A 248 0.76 22.84 4.71
C THR A 248 0.04 21.87 3.78
N TRP A 249 -1.24 21.60 4.03
CA TRP A 249 -2.07 20.79 3.14
C TRP A 249 -2.08 21.35 1.72
N ALA A 250 -1.75 20.53 0.72
CA ALA A 250 -1.71 20.94 -0.69
C ALA A 250 -3.11 21.12 -1.31
N LYS A 251 -4.17 20.62 -0.65
CA LYS A 251 -5.57 20.67 -1.10
C LYS A 251 -5.78 20.14 -2.53
N LEU A 252 -5.00 19.15 -2.93
CA LEU A 252 -5.18 18.46 -4.21
C LEU A 252 -6.27 17.39 -4.06
N PRO A 253 -7.25 17.32 -4.97
CA PRO A 253 -8.28 16.30 -4.93
C PRO A 253 -7.67 14.90 -4.92
N MET A 254 -8.17 14.04 -4.02
CA MET A 254 -7.78 12.62 -3.96
C MET A 254 -6.29 12.35 -3.70
N ALA A 255 -5.55 13.34 -3.19
CA ALA A 255 -4.16 13.16 -2.79
C ALA A 255 -3.93 13.68 -1.37
N PHE A 256 -3.39 12.81 -0.51
CA PHE A 256 -2.99 13.14 0.85
C PHE A 256 -1.59 13.79 0.85
N ALA A 257 -1.50 14.95 0.21
CA ALA A 257 -0.25 15.65 -0.07
C ALA A 257 -0.07 16.91 0.79
N PHE A 258 1.16 17.11 1.25
CA PHE A 258 1.59 18.20 2.12
C PHE A 258 2.79 18.91 1.52
N CYS A 259 2.75 20.23 1.44
CA CYS A 259 3.87 21.05 1.01
C CYS A 259 4.72 21.43 2.23
N LYS A 260 6.04 21.21 2.16
CA LYS A 260 6.99 21.79 3.11
C LYS A 260 6.97 23.31 2.95
N ALA A 261 6.78 24.03 4.04
CA ALA A 261 6.77 25.49 4.00
C ALA A 261 8.08 26.01 3.38
N ALA A 262 7.98 26.84 2.34
CA ALA A 262 9.12 27.60 1.88
C ALA A 262 9.34 28.72 2.89
N GLY A 263 10.51 28.80 3.52
CA GLY A 263 10.87 30.01 4.26
C GLY A 263 10.74 31.21 3.32
N ALA A 264 9.78 32.09 3.57
CA ALA A 264 9.51 33.38 2.91
C ALA A 264 9.83 33.48 1.39
N ALA A 265 9.54 32.46 0.59
CA ALA A 265 9.52 32.56 -0.87
C ALA A 265 8.16 32.06 -1.35
N ALA A 266 7.29 33.01 -1.69
CA ALA A 266 5.91 32.78 -2.07
C ALA A 266 5.80 31.76 -3.23
N LEU A 267 4.93 30.76 -3.07
CA LEU A 267 4.45 29.96 -4.19
C LEU A 267 3.68 30.91 -5.15
N PRO A 268 3.98 30.92 -6.45
CA PRO A 268 3.13 31.59 -7.42
C PRO A 268 1.73 30.99 -7.33
N GLN A 269 0.71 31.83 -7.17
CA GLN A 269 -0.68 31.40 -7.26
C GLN A 269 -0.89 30.71 -8.61
N ALA A 270 -1.35 29.46 -8.57
CA ALA A 270 -1.68 28.71 -9.77
C ALA A 270 -2.79 29.44 -10.54
N LYS A 271 -2.45 30.02 -11.70
CA LYS A 271 -3.46 30.45 -12.67
C LYS A 271 -4.16 29.21 -13.22
N ALA A 272 -5.48 29.31 -13.41
CA ALA A 272 -6.31 28.25 -13.96
C ALA A 272 -5.72 27.73 -15.29
N PHE A 273 -5.59 26.41 -15.41
CA PHE A 273 -5.09 25.76 -16.62
C PHE A 273 -6.23 25.44 -17.61
N PRO A 274 -5.93 25.45 -18.92
CA PRO A 274 -6.86 25.11 -20.01
C PRO A 274 -7.30 23.63 -20.00
N PRO A 275 -8.33 23.23 -20.79
CA PRO A 275 -8.94 21.90 -20.74
C PRO A 275 -7.97 20.76 -21.12
N PRO A 276 -8.31 19.49 -20.81
CA PRO A 276 -7.42 18.35 -20.99
C PRO A 276 -7.04 18.11 -22.45
N VAL A 277 -5.77 17.72 -22.63
CA VAL A 277 -5.14 17.26 -23.88
C VAL A 277 -5.84 15.98 -24.40
N PRO A 278 -5.91 15.73 -25.73
CA PRO A 278 -6.74 14.67 -26.30
C PRO A 278 -6.36 13.27 -25.83
N LYS A 279 -7.37 12.39 -25.72
CA LYS A 279 -7.21 10.95 -25.46
C LYS A 279 -6.19 10.34 -26.44
N PRO A 280 -5.26 9.48 -25.99
CA PRO A 280 -4.37 8.77 -26.89
C PRO A 280 -5.18 7.92 -27.88
N ARG A 281 -4.72 7.87 -29.14
CA ARG A 281 -5.35 7.11 -30.21
C ARG A 281 -5.43 5.62 -29.83
N PRO A 282 -6.49 4.90 -30.25
CA PRO A 282 -6.57 3.46 -30.05
C PRO A 282 -5.38 2.78 -30.73
N PHE A 283 -4.65 1.96 -29.96
CA PHE A 283 -3.54 1.18 -30.46
C PHE A 283 -4.07 0.10 -31.41
N ARG A 284 -3.42 -0.05 -32.55
CA ARG A 284 -3.69 -1.13 -33.50
C ARG A 284 -3.01 -2.40 -32.96
N PRO A 285 -3.72 -3.52 -32.75
CA PRO A 285 -3.11 -4.74 -32.25
C PRO A 285 -2.03 -5.22 -33.23
N VAL A 286 -0.85 -5.54 -32.70
CA VAL A 286 0.23 -6.21 -33.44
C VAL A 286 -0.20 -7.67 -33.66
N PRO A 287 -0.10 -8.23 -34.88
CA PRO A 287 -0.39 -9.64 -35.10
C PRO A 287 0.56 -10.52 -34.29
N ALA A 288 0.03 -11.53 -33.59
CA ALA A 288 0.82 -12.51 -32.90
C ALA A 288 1.71 -13.31 -33.88
N PRO A 289 2.95 -13.68 -33.52
CA PRO A 289 3.75 -14.57 -34.35
C PRO A 289 3.09 -15.95 -34.44
N ALA A 290 2.86 -16.40 -35.67
CA ALA A 290 2.35 -17.73 -35.96
C ALA A 290 3.41 -18.79 -35.65
N GLY A 291 3.08 -19.75 -34.79
CA GLY A 291 3.94 -20.92 -34.56
C GLY A 291 3.97 -21.44 -33.12
N VAL A 292 2.83 -21.81 -32.55
CA VAL A 292 2.79 -22.73 -31.41
C VAL A 292 1.73 -23.81 -31.70
N PRO A 293 2.04 -25.11 -31.63
CA PRO A 293 1.07 -26.16 -31.94
C PRO A 293 -0.08 -26.16 -30.93
N GLN A 294 -1.32 -26.26 -31.42
CA GLN A 294 -2.50 -26.44 -30.56
C GLN A 294 -2.49 -27.86 -29.94
N PRO A 295 -2.82 -28.02 -28.65
CA PRO A 295 -3.10 -29.34 -28.10
C PRO A 295 -4.39 -29.91 -28.70
N LEU A 296 -4.34 -31.20 -29.05
CA LEU A 296 -5.48 -31.99 -29.52
C LEU A 296 -6.64 -31.94 -28.53
N ARG A 297 -7.85 -31.65 -29.02
CA ARG A 297 -9.10 -31.77 -28.25
C ARG A 297 -9.34 -33.24 -27.89
N PRO A 298 -9.62 -33.58 -26.63
CA PRO A 298 -10.15 -34.90 -26.31
C PRO A 298 -11.58 -35.03 -26.83
N THR A 299 -11.83 -36.13 -27.52
CA THR A 299 -13.14 -36.60 -27.98
C THR A 299 -14.05 -36.86 -26.77
N GLU A 300 -15.28 -36.32 -26.81
CA GLU A 300 -16.34 -36.67 -25.86
C GLU A 300 -16.74 -38.15 -26.01
N ALA A 301 -16.74 -38.87 -24.90
CA ALA A 301 -17.38 -40.16 -24.72
C ALA A 301 -18.16 -40.13 -23.39
N PRO A 302 -19.27 -40.87 -23.27
CA PRO A 302 -20.41 -40.50 -22.42
C PRO A 302 -20.16 -40.73 -20.93
N HIS A 303 -20.67 -39.79 -20.12
CA HIS A 303 -20.66 -39.83 -18.66
C HIS A 303 -21.35 -41.09 -18.09
N PRO A 304 -20.68 -41.89 -17.25
CA PRO A 304 -21.34 -42.62 -16.19
C PRO A 304 -21.69 -41.65 -15.06
N ALA A 305 -22.91 -41.75 -14.56
CA ALA A 305 -23.38 -41.00 -13.41
C ALA A 305 -22.53 -41.36 -12.17
N GLU A 306 -21.63 -40.46 -11.79
CA GLU A 306 -20.95 -40.50 -10.49
C GLU A 306 -21.57 -39.47 -9.55
N VAL A 307 -21.98 -39.99 -8.40
CA VAL A 307 -22.59 -39.27 -7.29
C VAL A 307 -21.52 -38.36 -6.68
N GLU A 308 -21.46 -37.10 -7.12
CA GLU A 308 -20.63 -36.08 -6.49
C GLU A 308 -21.17 -35.77 -5.08
N ARG A 309 -20.41 -36.17 -4.06
CA ARG A 309 -20.48 -35.56 -2.73
C ARG A 309 -19.69 -34.24 -2.78
N PRO A 310 -20.28 -33.08 -2.46
CA PRO A 310 -19.61 -31.80 -2.65
C PRO A 310 -18.56 -31.55 -1.57
N ILE A 311 -17.32 -31.31 -1.97
CA ILE A 311 -16.33 -30.60 -1.15
C ILE A 311 -16.70 -29.11 -1.25
N ARG A 312 -17.43 -28.58 -0.25
CA ARG A 312 -17.85 -27.16 -0.22
C ARG A 312 -16.61 -26.25 -0.14
N ARG A 313 -16.30 -25.49 -1.19
CA ARG A 313 -15.40 -24.33 -1.12
C ARG A 313 -16.01 -23.27 -0.18
N ALA A 314 -15.21 -22.63 0.67
CA ALA A 314 -15.72 -21.58 1.56
C ALA A 314 -16.19 -20.37 0.73
N SER A 315 -17.50 -20.27 0.51
CA SER A 315 -18.12 -19.16 -0.20
C SER A 315 -18.57 -18.06 0.77
N LEU A 316 -18.40 -16.79 0.39
CA LEU A 316 -18.90 -15.66 1.19
C LEU A 316 -20.41 -15.75 1.41
N GLY A 317 -21.15 -16.32 0.45
CA GLY A 317 -22.59 -16.55 0.58
C GLY A 317 -22.98 -17.57 1.66
N GLU A 318 -22.11 -18.52 2.03
CA GLU A 318 -22.35 -19.40 3.17
C GLU A 318 -22.16 -18.67 4.50
N ALA A 319 -21.15 -17.80 4.59
CA ALA A 319 -20.95 -16.96 5.77
C ALA A 319 -22.15 -16.01 5.99
N GLN A 320 -22.72 -15.47 4.91
CA GLN A 320 -23.93 -14.65 4.98
C GLN A 320 -25.15 -15.44 5.47
N ARG A 321 -25.39 -16.65 4.93
CA ARG A 321 -26.51 -17.51 5.38
C ARG A 321 -26.42 -17.83 6.88
N LEU A 322 -25.23 -18.22 7.35
CA LEU A 322 -25.01 -18.50 8.76
C LEU A 322 -25.24 -17.26 9.64
N ALA A 323 -24.87 -16.08 9.15
CA ALA A 323 -25.16 -14.82 9.83
C ALA A 323 -26.66 -14.56 9.94
N ASP A 324 -27.40 -14.75 8.84
CA ASP A 324 -28.86 -14.55 8.76
C ASP A 324 -29.63 -15.55 9.64
N GLU A 325 -29.10 -16.75 9.84
CA GLU A 325 -29.64 -17.79 10.75
C GLU A 325 -29.25 -17.56 12.23
N GLY A 326 -28.40 -16.58 12.53
CA GLY A 326 -27.95 -16.26 13.89
C GLY A 326 -26.75 -17.06 14.39
N HIS A 327 -26.14 -17.91 13.56
CA HIS A 327 -24.93 -18.68 13.85
C HIS A 327 -23.67 -17.81 13.70
N LEU A 328 -23.52 -16.80 14.57
CA LEU A 328 -22.47 -15.77 14.44
C LEU A 328 -21.03 -16.32 14.55
N PRO A 329 -20.68 -17.23 15.49
CA PRO A 329 -19.32 -17.79 15.56
C PRO A 329 -18.93 -18.55 14.29
N GLU A 330 -19.84 -19.33 13.75
CA GLU A 330 -19.67 -20.11 12.53
C GLU A 330 -19.55 -19.17 11.31
N ALA A 331 -20.40 -18.16 11.22
CA ALA A 331 -20.33 -17.15 10.16
C ALA A 331 -18.98 -16.43 10.12
N VAL A 332 -18.41 -16.09 11.28
CA VAL A 332 -17.07 -15.50 11.39
C VAL A 332 -16.01 -16.46 10.86
N LEU A 333 -16.02 -17.72 11.30
CA LEU A 333 -15.05 -18.73 10.85
C LEU A 333 -15.12 -18.94 9.33
N HIS A 334 -16.33 -19.01 8.77
CA HIS A 334 -16.55 -19.15 7.33
C HIS A 334 -16.10 -17.91 6.56
N CYS A 335 -16.33 -16.70 7.09
CA CYS A 335 -15.86 -15.46 6.49
C CYS A 335 -14.32 -15.37 6.50
N GLU A 336 -13.68 -15.71 7.62
CA GLU A 336 -12.21 -15.75 7.72
C GLU A 336 -11.58 -16.85 6.87
N ALA A 337 -12.23 -18.01 6.74
CA ALA A 337 -11.83 -19.06 5.81
C ALA A 337 -11.95 -18.58 4.35
N HIS A 338 -13.05 -17.91 4.00
CA HIS A 338 -13.24 -17.33 2.67
C HIS A 338 -12.13 -16.33 2.33
N ILE A 339 -11.77 -15.43 3.25
CA ILE A 339 -10.66 -14.47 3.08
C ILE A 339 -9.32 -15.19 2.89
N ARG A 340 -9.06 -16.28 3.61
CA ARG A 340 -7.83 -17.07 3.46
C ARG A 340 -7.76 -17.80 2.11
N GLU A 341 -8.88 -18.36 1.65
CA GLU A 341 -8.92 -19.20 0.44
C GLU A 341 -9.03 -18.37 -0.85
N ASN A 342 -9.81 -17.28 -0.83
CA ASN A 342 -10.17 -16.50 -2.03
C ASN A 342 -9.53 -15.11 -2.04
N GLY A 343 -8.87 -14.72 -0.94
CA GLY A 343 -8.25 -13.43 -0.77
C GLY A 343 -9.17 -12.38 -0.13
N PRO A 344 -8.59 -11.26 0.32
CA PRO A 344 -9.35 -10.18 0.94
C PRO A 344 -10.22 -9.45 -0.09
N SER A 345 -11.50 -9.26 0.21
CA SER A 345 -12.42 -8.43 -0.55
C SER A 345 -13.10 -7.42 0.37
N ALA A 346 -13.58 -6.32 -0.23
CA ALA A 346 -14.30 -5.30 0.52
C ALA A 346 -15.59 -5.86 1.13
N ASP A 347 -16.32 -6.69 0.38
CA ASP A 347 -17.53 -7.38 0.85
C ASP A 347 -17.24 -8.35 2.02
N ALA A 348 -16.12 -9.08 1.97
CA ALA A 348 -15.76 -10.00 3.05
C ALA A 348 -15.40 -9.27 4.34
N PHE A 349 -14.63 -8.18 4.25
CA PHE A 349 -14.35 -7.35 5.43
C PHE A 349 -15.56 -6.54 5.91
N HIS A 350 -16.48 -6.18 5.00
CA HIS A 350 -17.75 -5.58 5.37
C HIS A 350 -18.57 -6.56 6.23
N LEU A 351 -18.77 -7.79 5.72
CA LEU A 351 -19.49 -8.84 6.43
C LEU A 351 -18.82 -9.18 7.77
N LEU A 352 -17.49 -9.31 7.79
CA LEU A 352 -16.76 -9.54 9.04
C LEU A 352 -16.94 -8.39 10.03
N GLY A 353 -17.02 -7.14 9.55
CA GLY A 353 -17.34 -5.97 10.37
C GLY A 353 -18.70 -6.08 11.05
N LEU A 354 -19.73 -6.43 10.28
CA LEU A 354 -21.10 -6.65 10.80
C LEU A 354 -21.14 -7.77 11.84
N LEU A 355 -20.46 -8.89 11.56
CA LEU A 355 -20.40 -10.03 12.46
C LEU A 355 -19.70 -9.70 13.79
N ARG A 356 -18.61 -8.92 13.75
CA ARG A 356 -17.91 -8.47 14.96
C ARG A 356 -18.72 -7.45 15.76
N GLU A 357 -19.52 -6.62 15.09
CA GLU A 357 -20.46 -5.72 15.75
C GLU A 357 -21.56 -6.52 16.47
N ALA A 358 -22.18 -7.49 15.79
CA ALA A 358 -23.19 -8.38 16.36
C ALA A 358 -22.66 -9.20 17.54
N ALA A 359 -21.38 -9.59 17.49
CA ALA A 359 -20.68 -10.25 18.60
C ALA A 359 -20.26 -9.30 19.75
N GLY A 360 -20.58 -8.01 19.67
CA GLY A 360 -20.28 -7.01 20.70
C GLY A 360 -18.86 -6.42 20.66
N SER A 361 -18.00 -6.84 19.71
CA SER A 361 -16.64 -6.32 19.55
C SER A 361 -16.63 -5.11 18.61
N ARG A 362 -17.12 -3.98 19.11
CA ARG A 362 -17.17 -2.70 18.35
C ARG A 362 -15.80 -2.23 17.82
N PRO A 363 -14.67 -2.34 18.55
CA PRO A 363 -13.36 -1.96 18.02
C PRO A 363 -12.95 -2.79 16.79
N GLU A 364 -13.22 -4.09 16.82
CA GLU A 364 -12.93 -4.98 15.69
C GLU A 364 -13.86 -4.73 14.50
N ALA A 365 -15.12 -4.42 14.74
CA ALA A 365 -16.06 -4.02 13.70
C ALA A 365 -15.54 -2.80 12.92
N ILE A 366 -15.13 -1.75 13.64
CA ILE A 366 -14.55 -0.53 13.05
C ILE A 366 -13.27 -0.85 12.27
N ALA A 367 -12.40 -1.72 12.81
CA ALA A 367 -11.18 -2.12 12.12
C ALA A 367 -11.48 -2.85 10.81
N ASN A 368 -12.45 -3.75 10.79
CA ASN A 368 -12.85 -4.48 9.59
C ASN A 368 -13.55 -3.58 8.57
N HIS A 369 -14.43 -2.67 8.99
CA HIS A 369 -15.01 -1.68 8.08
C HIS A 369 -13.97 -0.73 7.48
N ARG A 370 -12.94 -0.35 8.25
CA ARG A 370 -11.80 0.41 7.71
C ARG A 370 -11.04 -0.39 6.65
N LYS A 371 -10.83 -1.69 6.85
CA LYS A 371 -10.23 -2.59 5.84
C LYS A 371 -11.11 -2.71 4.59
N ALA A 372 -12.44 -2.77 4.74
CA ALA A 372 -13.36 -2.79 3.62
C ALA A 372 -13.28 -1.49 2.80
N LEU A 373 -13.33 -0.30 3.44
CA LEU A 373 -13.15 1.00 2.76
C LEU A 373 -11.75 1.21 2.19
N TYR A 374 -10.78 0.47 2.71
CA TYR A 374 -9.43 0.49 2.21
C TYR A 374 -9.31 -0.25 0.87
N LEU A 375 -10.01 -1.38 0.72
CA LEU A 375 -10.06 -2.16 -0.51
C LEU A 375 -11.00 -1.55 -1.55
N ASP A 376 -12.18 -1.11 -1.12
CA ASP A 376 -13.10 -0.34 -1.94
C ASP A 376 -13.53 0.94 -1.22
N PRO A 377 -12.89 2.07 -1.54
CA PRO A 377 -13.25 3.36 -0.97
C PRO A 377 -14.67 3.84 -1.34
N HIS A 378 -15.32 3.19 -2.30
CA HIS A 378 -16.67 3.47 -2.78
C HIS A 378 -17.71 2.44 -2.29
N HIS A 379 -17.36 1.53 -1.38
CA HIS A 379 -18.31 0.57 -0.83
C HIS A 379 -19.36 1.29 0.03
N GLN A 380 -20.59 1.39 -0.49
CA GLN A 380 -21.64 2.26 0.06
C GLN A 380 -22.14 1.77 1.43
N GLU A 381 -22.36 0.47 1.55
CA GLU A 381 -22.84 -0.21 2.74
C GLU A 381 -21.84 -0.04 3.88
N THR A 382 -20.54 -0.17 3.61
CA THR A 382 -19.49 0.03 4.61
C THR A 382 -19.40 1.49 5.05
N LEU A 383 -19.53 2.45 4.13
CA LEU A 383 -19.55 3.89 4.46
C LEU A 383 -20.71 4.21 5.41
N ALA A 384 -21.90 3.65 5.16
CA ALA A 384 -23.07 3.83 5.99
C ALA A 384 -22.89 3.24 7.40
N HIS A 385 -22.45 1.98 7.49
CA HIS A 385 -22.25 1.29 8.77
C HIS A 385 -21.14 1.92 9.61
N LEU A 386 -19.99 2.26 9.01
CA LEU A 386 -18.92 2.92 9.75
C LEU A 386 -19.34 4.32 10.22
N ALA A 387 -20.13 5.06 9.43
CA ALA A 387 -20.65 6.35 9.87
C ALA A 387 -21.57 6.22 11.08
N LEU A 388 -22.40 5.16 11.15
CA LEU A 388 -23.25 4.88 12.30
C LEU A 388 -22.42 4.54 13.54
N LEU A 389 -21.43 3.65 13.38
CA LEU A 389 -20.55 3.23 14.47
C LEU A 389 -19.74 4.39 15.07
N LEU A 390 -19.21 5.28 14.23
CA LEU A 390 -18.47 6.46 14.71
C LEU A 390 -19.39 7.44 15.46
N ASP A 391 -20.63 7.61 15.00
CA ASP A 391 -21.60 8.48 15.68
C ASP A 391 -21.99 7.94 17.06
N GLN A 392 -22.16 6.61 17.16
CA GLN A 392 -22.40 5.92 18.43
C GLN A 392 -21.21 6.02 19.40
N GLN A 393 -19.98 6.17 18.89
CA GLN A 393 -18.79 6.43 19.69
C GLN A 393 -18.59 7.92 20.04
N GLY A 394 -19.47 8.80 19.57
CA GLY A 394 -19.36 10.25 19.78
C GLY A 394 -18.44 10.96 18.78
N ASP A 395 -17.83 10.26 17.83
CA ASP A 395 -17.08 10.86 16.71
C ASP A 395 -18.03 11.37 15.62
N ARG A 396 -18.75 12.44 15.97
CA ARG A 396 -19.70 13.11 15.08
C ARG A 396 -19.03 13.69 13.83
N ALA A 397 -17.77 14.10 13.94
CA ALA A 397 -17.01 14.66 12.84
C ALA A 397 -16.64 13.60 11.80
N GLY A 398 -16.14 12.44 12.24
CA GLY A 398 -15.86 11.29 11.40
C GLY A 398 -17.13 10.75 10.75
N ALA A 399 -18.20 10.59 11.53
CA ALA A 399 -19.51 10.17 11.01
C ALA A 399 -20.03 11.11 9.91
N LYS A 400 -19.97 12.43 10.14
CA LYS A 400 -20.38 13.43 9.14
C LYS A 400 -19.56 13.34 7.86
N MET A 401 -18.24 13.16 7.96
CA MET A 401 -17.36 13.05 6.79
C MET A 401 -17.74 11.86 5.91
N LEU A 402 -18.03 10.71 6.52
CA LEU A 402 -18.45 9.50 5.79
C LEU A 402 -19.84 9.65 5.16
N ARG A 403 -20.79 10.28 5.86
CA ARG A 403 -22.13 10.60 5.30
C ARG A 403 -22.05 11.56 4.12
N ASP A 404 -21.24 12.62 4.24
CA ASP A 404 -21.03 13.59 3.15
C ASP A 404 -20.42 12.90 1.92
N ARG A 405 -19.56 11.90 2.13
CA ARG A 405 -18.99 11.09 1.05
C ARG A 405 -20.05 10.21 0.38
N LEU A 406 -20.88 9.53 1.16
CA LEU A 406 -21.99 8.70 0.67
C LEU A 406 -22.99 9.53 -0.16
N GLN A 407 -23.36 10.73 0.33
CA GLN A 407 -24.26 11.64 -0.38
C GLN A 407 -23.71 12.13 -1.72
N ARG A 408 -22.41 12.44 -1.79
CA ARG A 408 -21.75 12.83 -3.06
C ARG A 408 -21.79 11.71 -4.09
N MET A 409 -21.76 10.45 -3.64
CA MET A 409 -21.82 9.29 -4.54
C MET A 409 -23.23 9.02 -5.06
N ALA A 410 -24.24 9.15 -4.19
CA ALA A 410 -25.64 9.05 -4.60
C ALA A 410 -26.00 10.08 -5.69
N ARG A 411 -25.51 11.32 -5.54
CA ARG A 411 -25.72 12.40 -6.54
C ARG A 411 -25.03 12.15 -7.89
N ARG A 412 -23.96 11.35 -7.93
CA ARG A 412 -23.25 10.98 -9.17
C ARG A 412 -23.83 9.78 -9.89
N SER A 413 -24.65 8.98 -9.20
CA SER A 413 -25.25 7.75 -9.74
C SER A 413 -26.68 7.98 -10.28
N GLY A 414 -27.27 9.15 -9.99
CA GLY A 414 -28.59 9.58 -10.46
C GLY A 414 -28.56 10.65 -11.56
N SER A 415 -27.42 10.82 -12.22
CA SER A 415 -27.20 11.67 -13.40
C SER A 415 -26.48 10.85 -14.46
#